data_AF-X0X5K0-F1
#
_entry.id   AF-X0X5K0-F1
#
_cell.length_a   1.000
_cell.length_b   1.000
_cell.length_c   1.000
_cell.angle_alpha   90.00
_cell.angle_beta   90.00
_cell.angle_gamma   90.00
#
_symmetry.space_group_name_H-M   'P 1'
#
loop_
_entity.id
_entity.type
_entity.pdbx_description
1 polymer ?
#
loop_
_entity_poly.entity_id
_entity_poly.type
_entity_poly.pdbx_seq_one_letter_code
_entity_poly.pdbx_strand_id
1 'polypeptide(L)'
;MEKPFAITLDVGSSLANKTGSWRTERAVYTDRLPPCNHGCPAGENIQQWLYDAEEGGDGYERAWRQIMLDNPFPAIMGRVCYHPC
;
A
#
# COMPACT_ATOMS: atom_id res chain seq x y z
N MET A 1 -36.59 26.29 -4.78
CA MET A 1 -35.30 26.97 -4.56
C MET A 1 -34.24 25.88 -4.63
N GLU A 2 -33.37 25.89 -5.64
CA GLU A 2 -32.29 24.90 -5.74
C GLU A 2 -31.34 25.09 -4.54
N LYS A 3 -31.16 24.03 -3.74
CA LYS A 3 -30.18 24.02 -2.66
C LYS A 3 -28.85 23.49 -3.19
N PRO A 4 -27.71 24.03 -2.73
CA PRO A 4 -26.41 23.54 -3.19
C PRO A 4 -26.17 22.10 -2.71
N PHE A 5 -25.38 21.35 -3.49
CA PHE A 5 -25.06 19.95 -3.19
C PHE A 5 -24.45 19.80 -1.79
N ALA A 6 -25.01 18.87 -1.01
CA ALA A 6 -24.49 18.38 0.28
C ALA A 6 -24.49 19.34 1.48
N ILE A 7 -25.17 20.50 1.45
CA ILE A 7 -25.05 21.48 2.56
C ILE A 7 -26.15 21.39 3.62
N THR A 8 -27.33 20.82 3.34
CA THR A 8 -28.36 20.44 4.34
C THR A 8 -29.59 19.88 3.64
N LEU A 9 -30.01 18.68 4.03
CA LEU A 9 -31.21 18.05 3.49
C LEU A 9 -32.44 18.44 4.32
N ASP A 10 -33.57 18.67 3.67
CA ASP A 10 -34.84 18.81 4.38
C ASP A 10 -35.18 17.49 5.10
N VAL A 11 -35.80 17.58 6.27
CA VAL A 11 -36.22 16.41 7.04
C VAL A 11 -37.33 15.69 6.27
N GLY A 12 -36.96 14.62 5.59
CA GLY A 12 -37.79 13.89 4.63
C GLY A 12 -36.93 12.90 3.85
N SER A 13 -37.55 11.86 3.30
CA SER A 13 -36.86 10.64 2.83
C SER A 13 -35.60 10.91 1.98
N SER A 14 -34.62 10.03 2.11
CA SER A 14 -33.39 10.05 1.31
C SER A 14 -33.60 9.74 -0.17
N LEU A 15 -34.83 9.59 -0.70
CA LEU A 15 -35.11 9.32 -2.12
C LEU A 15 -34.52 10.36 -3.09
N ALA A 16 -34.39 11.63 -2.67
CA ALA A 16 -33.71 12.66 -3.45
C ALA A 16 -32.19 12.44 -3.52
N ASN A 17 -31.62 11.71 -2.56
CA ASN A 17 -30.22 11.33 -2.53
C ASN A 17 -30.08 9.92 -3.10
N LYS A 18 -29.45 9.81 -4.26
CA LYS A 18 -29.20 8.54 -4.93
C LYS A 18 -28.10 7.73 -4.21
N THR A 19 -28.36 7.26 -2.99
CA THR A 19 -27.34 6.66 -2.09
C THR A 19 -27.18 5.15 -2.18
N GLY A 20 -27.78 4.47 -3.19
CA GLY A 20 -27.73 3.00 -3.25
C GLY A 20 -27.52 2.42 -4.65
N SER A 21 -28.50 2.58 -5.53
CA SER A 21 -28.57 1.86 -6.81
C SER A 21 -28.02 2.62 -8.04
N TRP A 22 -27.47 3.82 -7.85
CA TRP A 22 -26.96 4.70 -8.92
C TRP A 22 -25.45 4.93 -8.80
N ARG A 23 -24.75 3.95 -8.22
CA ARG A 23 -23.32 4.03 -7.98
C ARG A 23 -22.59 3.95 -9.32
N THR A 24 -21.96 5.04 -9.76
CA THR A 24 -21.17 5.09 -10.99
C THR A 24 -19.78 4.47 -10.82
N GLU A 25 -19.29 4.33 -9.58
CA GLU A 25 -17.96 3.78 -9.29
C GLU A 25 -17.98 2.86 -8.08
N ARG A 26 -17.41 1.65 -8.20
CA ARG A 26 -17.27 0.68 -7.12
C ARG A 26 -15.81 0.54 -6.71
N ALA A 27 -15.53 0.56 -5.41
CA ALA A 27 -14.21 0.15 -4.93
C ALA A 27 -13.98 -1.33 -5.29
N VAL A 28 -12.90 -1.59 -6.02
CA VAL A 28 -12.45 -2.93 -6.37
C VAL A 28 -11.09 -3.12 -5.73
N TYR A 29 -10.93 -4.21 -4.99
CA TYR A 29 -9.62 -4.58 -4.48
C TYR A 29 -8.73 -4.90 -5.67
N THR A 30 -7.55 -4.28 -5.72
CA THR A 30 -6.57 -4.46 -6.79
C THR A 30 -5.21 -4.65 -6.15
N ASP A 31 -4.50 -5.66 -6.60
CA ASP A 31 -3.11 -5.85 -6.25
C ASP A 31 -2.27 -4.84 -7.03
N ARG A 32 -1.42 -4.11 -6.33
CA ARG A 32 -0.47 -3.16 -6.92
C ARG A 32 0.92 -3.43 -6.36
N LEU A 33 1.94 -3.18 -7.16
CA LEU A 33 3.30 -3.21 -6.68
C LEU A 33 3.51 -2.03 -5.71
N PRO A 34 4.03 -2.25 -4.49
CA PRO A 34 4.28 -1.17 -3.55
C PRO A 34 5.38 -0.25 -4.09
N PRO A 35 5.35 1.06 -3.73
CA PRO A 35 6.28 2.04 -4.28
C PRO A 35 7.74 1.72 -3.95
N CYS A 36 8.02 1.12 -2.79
CA CYS A 36 9.36 0.67 -2.41
C CYS A 36 9.89 -0.40 -3.38
N ASN A 37 9.15 -1.50 -3.62
CA ASN A 37 9.56 -2.51 -4.58
C ASN A 37 9.63 -1.96 -6.01
N HIS A 38 8.68 -1.10 -6.41
CA HIS A 38 8.72 -0.46 -7.73
C HIS A 38 9.95 0.43 -7.92
N GLY A 39 10.42 1.07 -6.85
CA GLY A 39 11.64 1.88 -6.86
C GLY A 39 12.92 1.05 -6.74
N CYS A 40 12.87 -0.17 -6.23
CA CYS A 40 14.06 -0.97 -6.02
C CYS A 40 14.58 -1.58 -7.33
N PRO A 41 15.77 -1.19 -7.83
CA PRO A 41 16.32 -1.76 -9.07
C PRO A 41 16.73 -3.23 -8.91
N ALA A 42 16.99 -3.69 -7.67
CA ALA A 42 17.29 -5.09 -7.38
C ALA A 42 16.02 -5.96 -7.33
N GLY A 43 14.83 -5.36 -7.32
CA GLY A 43 13.56 -6.09 -7.28
C GLY A 43 13.25 -6.74 -5.93
N GLU A 44 13.94 -6.32 -4.86
CA GLU A 44 13.77 -6.88 -3.52
C GLU A 44 12.31 -6.83 -3.05
N ASN A 45 11.88 -7.89 -2.36
CA ASN A 45 10.60 -7.88 -1.66
C ASN A 45 10.68 -7.13 -0.31
N ILE A 46 10.72 -5.79 -0.38
CA ILE A 46 10.96 -4.90 0.77
C ILE A 46 9.93 -5.07 1.87
N GLN A 47 8.65 -5.14 1.50
CA GLN A 47 7.58 -5.35 2.47
C GLN A 47 7.76 -6.66 3.25
N GLN A 48 8.13 -7.76 2.58
CA GLN A 48 8.26 -9.06 3.22
C GLN A 48 9.41 -9.11 4.22
N TRP A 49 10.61 -8.67 3.81
CA TRP A 49 11.76 -8.74 4.72
C TRP A 49 11.67 -7.73 5.86
N LEU A 50 11.01 -6.59 5.68
CA LEU A 50 10.70 -5.66 6.78
C LEU A 50 9.75 -6.31 7.78
N TYR A 51 8.71 -6.99 7.30
CA TYR A 51 7.75 -7.69 8.17
C TYR A 51 8.42 -8.79 9.00
N ASP A 52 9.32 -9.58 8.38
CA ASP A 52 10.11 -10.57 9.11
C ASP A 52 11.06 -9.93 10.13
N ALA A 53 11.67 -8.78 9.79
CA ALA A 53 12.58 -8.08 10.70
C ALA A 53 11.87 -7.44 11.91
N GLU A 54 10.61 -7.02 11.76
CA GLU A 54 9.78 -6.47 12.85
C GLU A 54 9.53 -7.49 13.98
N GLU A 55 9.55 -8.78 13.68
CA GLU A 55 9.41 -9.83 14.71
C GLU A 55 10.61 -9.89 15.67
N GLY A 56 11.79 -9.41 15.23
CA GLY A 56 13.04 -9.53 15.98
C GLY A 56 13.47 -10.99 16.16
N GLY A 57 14.52 -11.23 16.96
CA GLY A 57 15.02 -12.58 17.23
C GLY A 57 15.32 -13.37 15.94
N ASP A 58 14.69 -14.53 15.78
CA ASP A 58 14.80 -15.38 14.59
C ASP A 58 14.26 -14.73 13.31
N GLY A 59 13.42 -13.69 13.45
CA GLY A 59 12.90 -12.88 12.34
C GLY A 59 13.99 -12.18 11.54
N TYR A 60 15.09 -11.77 12.18
CA TYR A 60 16.22 -11.17 11.46
C TYR A 60 16.88 -12.14 10.48
N GLU A 61 16.99 -13.42 10.82
CA GLU A 61 17.54 -14.42 9.91
C GLU A 61 16.59 -14.63 8.71
N ARG A 62 15.27 -14.70 8.96
CA ARG A 62 14.28 -14.83 7.89
C ARG A 62 14.29 -13.63 6.95
N ALA A 63 14.34 -12.42 7.49
CA ALA A 63 14.48 -11.19 6.72
C ALA A 63 15.74 -11.23 5.85
N TRP A 64 16.90 -11.59 6.42
CA TRP A 64 18.15 -11.71 5.66
C TRP A 64 18.05 -12.76 4.55
N ARG A 65 17.45 -13.94 4.83
CA ARG A 65 17.24 -14.98 3.81
C ARG A 65 16.34 -14.50 2.67
N GLN A 66 15.30 -13.72 2.98
CA GLN A 66 14.41 -13.16 1.97
C GLN A 66 15.15 -12.14 1.08
N ILE A 67 15.92 -11.22 1.66
CA ILE A 67 16.69 -10.23 0.87
C ILE A 67 17.71 -10.93 -0.03
N MET A 68 18.37 -11.98 0.47
CA MET A 68 19.39 -12.74 -0.25
C MET A 68 18.88 -13.45 -1.51
N LEU A 69 17.55 -13.61 -1.68
CA LEU A 69 16.97 -14.16 -2.92
C LEU A 69 17.18 -13.22 -4.11
N ASP A 70 17.11 -11.91 -3.86
CA ASP A 70 17.14 -10.88 -4.89
C ASP A 70 18.47 -10.12 -4.90
N ASN A 71 19.07 -9.91 -3.73
CA ASN A 71 20.30 -9.13 -3.55
C ASN A 71 21.39 -9.94 -2.86
N PRO A 72 22.49 -10.32 -3.56
CA PRO A 72 23.59 -11.08 -2.96
C PRO A 72 24.50 -10.26 -2.02
N PHE A 73 24.36 -8.93 -2.01
CA PHE A 73 25.17 -8.02 -1.19
C PHE A 73 24.32 -7.06 -0.34
N PRO A 74 23.36 -7.57 0.45
CA PRO A 74 22.36 -6.72 1.11
C PRO A 74 22.99 -5.81 2.18
N ALA A 75 24.00 -6.30 2.90
CA ALA A 75 24.71 -5.51 3.91
C ALA A 75 25.52 -4.35 3.33
N ILE A 76 25.94 -4.44 2.06
CA ILE A 76 26.65 -3.37 1.37
C ILE A 76 25.61 -2.41 0.78
N MET A 77 24.66 -2.92 0.00
CA MET A 77 23.63 -2.10 -0.64
C MET A 77 22.80 -1.32 0.37
N GLY A 78 22.40 -1.91 1.51
CA GLY A 78 21.67 -1.20 2.57
C GLY A 78 22.43 -0.02 3.21
N ARG A 79 23.75 0.11 2.97
CA ARG A 79 24.55 1.24 3.46
C ARG A 79 24.87 2.29 2.40
N VAL A 80 24.95 1.88 1.14
CA VAL A 80 25.47 2.73 0.04
C VAL A 80 24.45 3.00 -1.07
N CYS A 81 23.35 2.26 -1.11
CA CYS A 81 22.29 2.48 -2.10
C CYS A 81 21.67 3.85 -1.88
N TYR A 82 21.57 4.64 -2.95
CA TYR A 82 21.01 5.98 -2.93
C TYR A 82 19.55 6.02 -3.42
N HIS A 83 18.96 4.86 -3.77
CA HIS A 83 17.58 4.80 -4.22
C HIS A 83 16.63 5.07 -3.05
N PRO A 84 15.59 5.90 -3.22
CA PRO A 84 14.68 6.29 -2.14
C PRO A 84 13.55 5.28 -1.93
N CYS A 85 13.82 3.99 -2.13
CA CYS A 85 12.89 2.89 -1.89
C CYS A 85 12.84 2.54 -0.40
#